data_AF-A0A0Q7Q6Z9-F1
#
_entry.id   AF-A0A0Q7Q6Z9-F1
#
_cell.length_a   1.000
_cell.length_b   1.000
_cell.length_c   1.000
_cell.angle_alpha   90.00
_cell.angle_beta   90.00
_cell.angle_gamma   90.00
#
_symmetry.space_group_name_H-M   'P 1'
#
loop_
_entity.id
_entity.type
_entity.pdbx_description
1 polymer ?
#
loop_
_entity_poly.entity_id
_entity_poly.type
_entity_poly.pdbx_seq_one_letter_code
_entity_poly.pdbx_strand_id
1 'polypeptide(L)'
;MRAHIATLVAAVLIPLVSGCSSTPFDDGERDARVGEVFAVAGEVEGHPVDVVLPVGSYDFVVSSPHEETGRPAAVVGEEVSPKAANGRAFVDVGYARHRMDGDVWMLQPQGNEPVRFWLEYDGKRAMLDGESSYSWVVAVPEDTEIRLVAKFDGREISIDPYDQVMKSFDGDVYEGALPHLTDHHCAPYQGVRASQGAEFSGGECQVEVLDPVPWFQPAGSTGWAPRGSKWVLARVTVEINGYFSGDHQGQYVRRETEYGEPTYTLDGKAPRAMFDGDFNQIQSRTDDMTVYDTRWLLFRVADDTDDATLRLRLTYSGVPEDSGSGAPRVDYTLKRAIDVRFT
;
A
#
# COMPACT_ATOMS: atom_id res chain seq x y z
N MET A 1 -70.33 -14.04 -0.34
CA MET A 1 -69.07 -14.06 0.42
C MET A 1 -68.46 -12.67 0.34
N ARG A 2 -69.04 -11.70 1.06
CA ARG A 2 -68.57 -11.19 2.36
C ARG A 2 -67.09 -10.79 2.35
N ALA A 3 -66.84 -9.66 1.69
CA ALA A 3 -65.82 -8.70 2.08
C ALA A 3 -66.35 -7.86 3.25
N HIS A 4 -65.56 -7.72 4.31
CA HIS A 4 -65.49 -6.61 5.27
C HIS A 4 -64.48 -7.03 6.35
N ILE A 5 -63.43 -6.23 6.54
CA ILE A 5 -63.09 -5.60 7.83
C ILE A 5 -62.21 -4.40 7.49
N ALA A 6 -62.69 -3.25 7.93
CA ALA A 6 -61.97 -1.99 7.95
C ALA A 6 -61.08 -1.96 9.19
N THR A 7 -59.87 -1.43 9.05
CA THR A 7 -59.21 -0.72 10.15
C THR A 7 -58.51 0.50 9.57
N LEU A 8 -58.88 1.64 10.14
CA LEU A 8 -58.50 3.00 9.83
C LEU A 8 -57.41 3.46 10.84
N VAL A 9 -56.77 4.61 10.58
CA VAL A 9 -55.94 5.43 11.51
C VAL A 9 -54.47 5.00 11.58
N ALA A 10 -53.44 5.84 11.40
CA ALA A 10 -53.33 7.25 11.03
C ALA A 10 -51.95 7.49 10.38
N ALA A 11 -51.94 8.26 9.30
CA ALA A 11 -50.74 8.91 8.81
C ALA A 11 -50.37 10.04 9.77
N VAL A 12 -49.25 9.89 10.49
CA VAL A 12 -48.60 11.02 11.16
C VAL A 12 -47.82 11.77 10.09
N LEU A 13 -48.43 12.82 9.56
CA LEU A 13 -47.77 13.93 8.90
C LEU A 13 -46.81 14.56 9.92
N ILE A 14 -45.50 14.39 9.72
CA ILE A 14 -44.50 15.25 10.35
C ILE A 14 -44.56 16.59 9.59
N PRO A 15 -44.92 17.70 10.22
CA PRO A 15 -44.86 18.99 9.57
C PRO A 15 -43.39 19.39 9.41
N LEU A 16 -42.97 19.60 8.16
CA LEU A 16 -41.85 20.46 7.80
C LEU A 16 -42.17 21.86 8.31
N VAL A 17 -41.80 22.14 9.57
CA VAL A 17 -41.74 23.50 10.08
C VAL A 17 -40.35 24.02 9.75
N SER A 18 -40.27 24.77 8.66
CA SER A 18 -39.28 25.81 8.47
C SER A 18 -39.43 26.81 9.62
N GLY A 19 -38.75 26.55 10.72
CA GLY A 19 -38.62 27.43 11.86
C GLY A 19 -37.18 27.87 11.98
N CYS A 20 -36.92 29.15 11.70
CA CYS A 20 -35.82 29.86 12.33
C CYS A 20 -36.01 29.77 13.84
N SER A 21 -35.47 28.75 14.48
CA SER A 21 -35.31 28.72 15.93
C SER A 21 -33.85 29.03 16.23
N SER A 22 -33.57 30.31 16.39
CA SER A 22 -32.52 30.75 17.30
C SER A 22 -32.96 30.30 18.70
N THR A 23 -32.60 29.08 19.07
CA THR A 23 -32.54 28.70 20.48
C THR A 23 -31.54 29.65 21.15
N PRO A 24 -31.92 30.35 22.22
CA PRO A 24 -30.97 31.15 22.98
C PRO A 24 -29.87 30.20 23.46
N PHE A 25 -28.62 30.52 23.17
CA PHE A 25 -27.46 29.84 23.72
C PHE A 25 -27.60 29.78 25.25
N ASP A 26 -27.52 28.59 25.83
CA ASP A 26 -27.57 28.35 27.26
C ASP A 26 -26.30 28.97 27.91
N ASP A 27 -26.39 29.51 29.12
CA ASP A 27 -25.26 30.14 29.86
C ASP A 27 -24.14 29.14 30.26
N GLY A 28 -24.14 27.94 29.67
CA GLY A 28 -23.22 26.84 29.92
C GLY A 28 -22.12 26.68 28.88
N GLU A 29 -22.10 27.49 27.81
CA GLU A 29 -21.06 27.41 26.80
C GLU A 29 -19.71 27.88 27.32
N ARG A 30 -18.65 27.11 27.03
CA ARG A 30 -17.28 27.51 27.35
C ARG A 30 -16.48 27.85 26.11
N ASP A 31 -15.49 28.71 26.29
CA ASP A 31 -14.49 28.98 25.26
C ASP A 31 -13.66 27.72 24.94
N ALA A 32 -13.45 27.48 23.64
CA ALA A 32 -12.51 26.47 23.14
C ALA A 32 -11.08 26.82 23.56
N ARG A 33 -10.33 25.88 24.14
CA ARG A 33 -8.93 26.08 24.52
C ARG A 33 -8.04 25.98 23.29
N VAL A 34 -6.95 26.73 23.25
CA VAL A 34 -5.94 26.59 22.17
C VAL A 34 -5.41 25.15 22.14
N GLY A 35 -5.45 24.53 20.96
CA GLY A 35 -5.08 23.13 20.72
C GLY A 35 -6.19 22.13 20.92
N GLU A 36 -7.37 22.58 21.33
CA GLU A 36 -8.54 21.72 21.45
C GLU A 36 -9.06 21.34 20.06
N VAL A 37 -9.39 20.06 19.90
CA VAL A 37 -9.84 19.46 18.64
C VAL A 37 -11.24 18.92 18.80
N PHE A 38 -12.12 19.30 17.88
CA PHE A 38 -13.52 18.88 17.86
C PHE A 38 -13.78 18.05 16.62
N ALA A 39 -14.38 16.87 16.79
CA ALA A 39 -14.90 16.11 15.66
C ALA A 39 -16.17 16.78 15.12
N VAL A 40 -16.25 16.99 13.81
CA VAL A 40 -17.42 17.58 13.16
C VAL A 40 -17.83 16.77 11.94
N ALA A 41 -19.14 16.76 11.66
CA ALA A 41 -19.71 16.19 10.46
C ALA A 41 -19.94 17.30 9.42
N GLY A 42 -19.73 16.98 8.13
CA GLY A 42 -19.97 17.88 7.01
C GLY A 42 -18.70 18.24 6.23
N GLU A 43 -18.87 18.73 5.00
CA GLU A 43 -17.77 19.10 4.10
C GLU A 43 -17.04 20.34 4.59
N VAL A 44 -15.70 20.36 4.50
CA VAL A 44 -14.87 21.54 4.81
C VAL A 44 -14.57 22.31 3.53
N GLU A 45 -14.73 23.63 3.60
CA GLU A 45 -14.30 24.55 2.54
C GLU A 45 -12.96 25.16 2.95
N GLY A 46 -12.01 25.23 2.00
CA GLY A 46 -10.68 25.71 2.28
C GLY A 46 -9.68 25.37 1.18
N HIS A 47 -8.42 25.32 1.58
CA HIS A 47 -7.30 25.00 0.69
C HIS A 47 -7.11 23.48 0.63
N PRO A 48 -7.13 22.88 -0.57
CA PRO A 48 -6.85 21.45 -0.73
C PRO A 48 -5.38 21.17 -0.43
N VAL A 49 -5.11 20.05 0.25
CA VAL A 49 -3.78 19.57 0.59
C VAL A 49 -3.71 18.07 0.37
N ASP A 50 -2.88 17.65 -0.58
CA ASP A 50 -2.68 16.23 -0.90
C ASP A 50 -1.39 15.71 -0.25
N VAL A 51 -1.50 14.59 0.45
CA VAL A 51 -0.34 13.88 1.04
C VAL A 51 -0.28 12.48 0.45
N VAL A 52 0.80 12.20 -0.27
CA VAL A 52 1.02 10.92 -0.95
C VAL A 52 2.10 10.17 -0.19
N LEU A 53 1.69 9.18 0.60
CA LEU A 53 2.57 8.35 1.42
C LEU A 53 2.58 6.91 0.88
N PRO A 54 3.55 6.07 1.28
CA PRO A 54 3.64 4.71 0.75
C PRO A 54 2.40 3.83 0.99
N VAL A 55 1.57 4.18 1.96
CA VAL A 55 0.39 3.41 2.41
C VAL A 55 -0.94 3.96 1.91
N GLY A 56 -0.94 5.07 1.18
CA GLY A 56 -2.16 5.71 0.68
C GLY A 56 -1.98 7.18 0.31
N SER A 57 -3.01 7.69 -0.38
CA SER A 57 -3.19 9.11 -0.63
C SER A 57 -4.19 9.67 0.38
N TYR A 58 -3.87 10.84 0.92
CA TYR A 58 -4.63 11.49 1.97
C TYR A 58 -4.95 12.90 1.51
N ASP A 59 -6.22 13.14 1.26
CA ASP A 59 -6.69 14.41 0.72
C ASP A 59 -7.32 15.18 1.87
N PHE A 60 -6.75 16.35 2.15
CA PHE A 60 -7.22 17.24 3.20
C PHE A 60 -7.77 18.52 2.59
N VAL A 61 -8.67 19.17 3.32
CA VAL A 61 -9.06 20.55 3.06
C VAL A 61 -8.86 21.33 4.33
N VAL A 62 -8.07 22.40 4.30
CA VAL A 62 -7.76 23.24 5.47
C VAL A 62 -8.33 24.64 5.27
N SER A 63 -9.25 25.06 6.11
CA SER A 63 -9.81 26.42 6.03
C SER A 63 -8.78 27.46 6.47
N SER A 64 -8.92 28.70 6.00
CA SER A 64 -8.25 29.82 6.68
C SER A 64 -8.76 29.98 8.12
N PRO A 65 -7.97 30.58 9.03
CA PRO A 65 -8.44 30.90 10.38
C PRO A 65 -9.68 31.79 10.34
N HIS A 66 -10.69 31.49 11.17
CA HIS A 66 -11.95 32.23 11.21
C HIS A 66 -12.53 32.35 12.62
N GLU A 67 -13.34 33.37 12.87
CA GLU A 67 -13.86 33.69 14.20
C GLU A 67 -15.05 32.82 14.63
N GLU A 68 -15.84 32.30 13.68
CA GLU A 68 -17.08 31.59 13.96
C GLU A 68 -17.15 30.29 13.16
N THR A 69 -17.26 29.15 13.85
CA THR A 69 -17.50 27.87 13.17
C THR A 69 -19.01 27.64 13.04
N GLY A 70 -19.47 27.42 11.81
CA GLY A 70 -20.87 27.05 11.54
C GLY A 70 -21.22 25.62 11.94
N ARG A 71 -20.26 24.89 12.52
CA ARG A 71 -20.36 23.48 12.86
C ARG A 71 -20.49 23.35 14.38
N PRO A 72 -21.68 23.05 14.92
CA PRO A 72 -21.77 22.72 16.33
C PRO A 72 -20.86 21.52 16.58
N ALA A 73 -19.87 21.68 17.46
CA ALA A 73 -19.02 20.59 17.92
C ALA A 73 -19.93 19.56 18.60
N ALA A 74 -20.27 18.48 17.91
CA ALA A 74 -21.03 17.38 18.48
C ALA A 74 -20.10 16.52 19.35
N VAL A 75 -19.51 17.11 20.39
CA VAL A 75 -18.79 16.34 21.41
C VAL A 75 -19.74 16.16 22.59
N VAL A 76 -20.01 14.90 22.90
CA VAL A 76 -20.87 14.48 24.01
C VAL A 76 -20.35 15.07 25.32
N GLY A 77 -21.00 16.13 25.82
CA GLY A 77 -20.94 16.54 27.22
C GLY A 77 -20.47 17.95 27.55
N GLU A 78 -19.96 18.75 26.60
CA GLU A 78 -19.61 20.16 26.84
C GLU A 78 -19.95 21.01 25.60
N GLU A 79 -20.86 21.97 25.76
CA GLU A 79 -21.22 22.92 24.70
C GLU A 79 -20.08 23.94 24.58
N VAL A 80 -19.28 23.84 23.52
CA VAL A 80 -18.22 24.79 23.23
C VAL A 80 -18.80 25.90 22.36
N SER A 81 -18.49 27.15 22.70
CA SER A 81 -19.03 28.28 21.95
C SER A 81 -18.62 28.19 20.48
N PRO A 82 -19.56 28.39 19.52
CA PRO A 82 -19.25 28.41 18.10
C PRO A 82 -18.42 29.64 17.70
N LYS A 83 -18.26 30.60 18.61
CA LYS A 83 -17.42 31.78 18.44
C LYS A 83 -16.10 31.61 19.18
N ALA A 84 -15.00 31.88 18.49
CA ALA A 84 -13.68 31.83 19.07
C ALA A 84 -13.53 32.93 20.14
N ALA A 85 -12.83 32.61 21.22
CA ALA A 85 -12.51 33.59 22.26
C ALA A 85 -11.54 34.65 21.71
N ASN A 86 -11.51 35.84 22.32
CA ASN A 86 -10.60 36.92 21.90
C ASN A 86 -9.15 36.45 21.74
N GLY A 87 -8.52 36.77 20.61
CA GLY A 87 -7.16 36.36 20.25
C GLY A 87 -7.03 34.91 19.81
N ARG A 88 -8.15 34.26 19.48
CA ARG A 88 -8.21 32.90 18.95
C ARG A 88 -9.01 32.87 17.66
N ALA A 89 -8.75 31.84 16.86
CA ALA A 89 -9.51 31.51 15.67
C ALA A 89 -9.77 30.00 15.65
N PHE A 90 -10.71 29.58 14.82
CA PHE A 90 -10.91 28.19 14.45
C PHE A 90 -10.27 27.91 13.09
N VAL A 91 -9.77 26.68 12.93
CA VAL A 91 -9.33 26.11 11.66
C VAL A 91 -10.06 24.79 11.47
N ASP A 92 -10.82 24.70 10.37
CA ASP A 92 -11.50 23.49 9.97
C ASP A 92 -10.56 22.64 9.10
N VAL A 93 -10.50 21.35 9.37
CA VAL A 93 -9.70 20.37 8.62
C VAL A 93 -10.60 19.23 8.16
N GLY A 94 -10.88 19.15 6.87
CA GLY A 94 -11.58 18.04 6.25
C GLY A 94 -10.61 16.94 5.84
N TYR A 95 -11.08 15.69 5.84
CA TYR A 95 -10.26 14.55 5.45
C TYR A 95 -11.03 13.51 4.64
N ALA A 96 -10.47 13.18 3.49
CA ALA A 96 -10.85 12.06 2.67
C ALA A 96 -9.64 11.16 2.43
N ARG A 97 -9.73 9.89 2.85
CA ARG A 97 -8.72 8.90 2.52
C ARG A 97 -9.05 8.24 1.20
N HIS A 98 -8.12 8.29 0.26
CA HIS A 98 -8.20 7.51 -0.97
C HIS A 98 -7.25 6.32 -0.88
N ARG A 99 -7.71 5.16 -1.35
CA ARG A 99 -6.79 4.04 -1.60
C ARG A 99 -5.97 4.40 -2.84
N MET A 100 -4.67 4.16 -2.78
CA MET A 100 -3.83 4.23 -3.98
C MET A 100 -4.26 3.16 -4.97
N ASP A 101 -4.14 3.48 -6.26
CA ASP A 101 -4.50 2.62 -7.37
C ASP A 101 -3.65 1.34 -7.45
N GLY A 102 -4.14 0.40 -8.28
CA GLY A 102 -3.95 -1.05 -8.25
C GLY A 102 -2.55 -1.64 -8.40
N ASP A 103 -1.48 -0.85 -8.39
CA ASP A 103 -0.09 -1.34 -8.47
C ASP A 103 0.66 -1.20 -7.11
N VAL A 104 0.17 -0.32 -6.23
CA VAL A 104 0.82 0.00 -4.94
C VAL A 104 0.49 -1.03 -3.85
N TRP A 105 -0.38 -2.01 -4.12
CA TRP A 105 -0.71 -3.09 -3.17
C TRP A 105 0.52 -3.92 -2.78
N MET A 106 1.52 -4.05 -3.67
CA MET A 106 2.80 -4.71 -3.36
C MET A 106 3.59 -3.99 -2.26
N LEU A 107 3.29 -2.71 -2.04
CA LEU A 107 3.87 -1.90 -0.96
C LEU A 107 3.05 -1.94 0.33
N GLN A 108 1.85 -2.55 0.35
CA GLN A 108 1.01 -2.61 1.54
C GLN A 108 1.52 -3.68 2.51
N PRO A 109 2.18 -3.30 3.61
CA PRO A 109 2.67 -4.25 4.58
C PRO A 109 1.55 -4.69 5.50
N GLN A 110 1.56 -5.97 5.85
CA GLN A 110 0.81 -6.50 6.97
C GLN A 110 1.42 -5.93 8.28
N GLY A 111 0.68 -5.11 9.02
CA GLY A 111 1.04 -4.68 10.38
C GLY A 111 1.60 -3.26 10.56
N ASN A 112 1.37 -2.34 9.63
CA ASN A 112 1.87 -0.96 9.75
C ASN A 112 1.31 -0.18 10.94
N GLU A 113 2.19 0.66 11.54
CA GLU A 113 1.72 1.76 12.38
C GLU A 113 0.80 2.69 11.58
N PRO A 114 -0.32 3.15 12.15
CA PRO A 114 -1.20 4.09 11.47
C PRO A 114 -0.43 5.39 11.21
N VAL A 115 -0.59 5.94 10.00
CA VAL A 115 -0.19 7.33 9.73
C VAL A 115 -0.95 8.23 10.70
N ARG A 116 -0.22 9.14 11.33
CA ARG A 116 -0.80 10.12 12.25
C ARG A 116 -0.70 11.51 11.65
N PHE A 117 -1.73 12.31 11.89
CA PHE A 117 -1.83 13.66 11.37
C PHE A 117 -2.00 14.65 12.52
N TRP A 118 -1.38 15.81 12.39
CA TRP A 118 -1.53 16.93 13.32
C TRP A 118 -1.72 18.23 12.57
N LEU A 119 -2.44 19.15 13.21
CA LEU A 119 -2.32 20.56 12.92
C LEU A 119 -1.24 21.14 13.84
N GLU A 120 -0.17 21.68 13.26
CA GLU A 120 0.87 22.41 14.00
C GLU A 120 0.61 23.92 13.94
N TYR A 121 0.75 24.57 15.10
CA TYR A 121 0.52 26.00 15.30
C TYR A 121 1.43 26.51 16.42
N ASP A 122 2.15 27.61 16.21
CA ASP A 122 3.13 28.18 17.17
C ASP A 122 4.11 27.13 17.78
N GLY A 123 4.52 26.13 17.00
CA GLY A 123 5.38 25.03 17.46
C GLY A 123 4.71 24.03 18.42
N LYS A 124 3.38 24.10 18.58
CA LYS A 124 2.54 23.13 19.29
C LYS A 124 1.75 22.30 18.28
N ARG A 125 1.19 21.17 18.73
CA ARG A 125 0.47 20.24 17.85
C ARG A 125 -0.86 19.80 18.45
N ALA A 126 -1.87 19.78 17.59
CA ALA A 126 -3.19 19.22 17.84
C ALA A 126 -3.35 17.94 17.00
N MET A 127 -3.59 16.80 17.64
CA MET A 127 -3.76 15.52 16.94
C MET A 127 -5.11 15.47 16.23
N LEU A 128 -5.10 15.06 14.96
CA LEU A 128 -6.29 14.78 14.16
C LEU A 128 -6.59 13.28 14.26
N ASP A 129 -7.34 12.88 15.30
CA ASP A 129 -7.60 11.47 15.57
C ASP A 129 -8.60 10.87 14.57
N GLY A 130 -8.20 9.78 13.91
CA GLY A 130 -8.82 9.20 12.72
C GLY A 130 -9.86 8.12 12.98
N GLU A 131 -10.30 7.89 14.22
CA GLU A 131 -11.17 6.76 14.54
C GLU A 131 -12.66 6.96 14.20
N SER A 132 -13.14 8.18 13.90
CA SER A 132 -14.58 8.36 13.56
C SER A 132 -15.01 9.67 12.87
N SER A 133 -14.11 10.58 12.53
CA SER A 133 -14.47 11.94 12.08
C SER A 133 -14.01 12.19 10.63
N TYR A 134 -14.93 12.58 9.75
CA TYR A 134 -14.61 13.03 8.39
C TYR A 134 -13.99 14.44 8.36
N SER A 135 -14.04 15.17 9.49
CA SER A 135 -13.49 16.52 9.64
C SER A 135 -13.24 16.87 11.11
N TRP A 136 -12.34 17.81 11.35
CA TRP A 136 -12.00 18.35 12.66
C TRP A 136 -12.08 19.88 12.66
N VAL A 137 -12.36 20.47 13.82
CA VAL A 137 -12.17 21.91 14.08
C VAL A 137 -11.11 22.05 15.15
N VAL A 138 -10.13 22.92 14.93
CA VAL A 138 -9.03 23.17 15.86
C VAL A 138 -9.05 24.62 16.30
N ALA A 139 -9.05 24.87 17.60
CA ALA A 139 -8.90 26.21 18.13
C ALA A 139 -7.41 26.60 18.20
N VAL A 140 -7.05 27.71 17.57
CA VAL A 140 -5.68 28.19 17.42
C VAL A 140 -5.56 29.67 17.81
N PRO A 141 -4.36 30.21 18.07
CA PRO A 141 -4.17 31.67 18.17
C PRO A 141 -4.52 32.35 16.85
N GLU A 142 -5.10 33.55 16.89
CA GLU A 142 -5.62 34.28 15.72
C GLU A 142 -4.54 34.56 14.65
N ASP A 143 -3.32 34.88 15.08
CA ASP A 143 -2.18 35.24 14.21
C ASP A 143 -1.09 34.15 14.18
N THR A 144 -1.48 32.87 14.15
CA THR A 144 -0.51 31.75 14.11
C THR A 144 -0.23 31.26 12.70
N GLU A 145 0.98 30.75 12.49
CA GLU A 145 1.30 29.95 11.30
C GLU A 145 0.71 28.55 11.46
N ILE A 146 0.02 28.06 10.43
CA ILE A 146 -0.59 26.73 10.42
C ILE A 146 0.19 25.81 9.50
N ARG A 147 0.46 24.59 9.97
CA ARG A 147 1.05 23.52 9.17
C ARG A 147 0.26 22.22 9.35
N LEU A 148 0.04 21.48 8.27
CA LEU A 148 -0.40 20.10 8.35
C LEU A 148 0.84 19.21 8.49
N VAL A 149 0.89 18.39 9.53
CA VAL A 149 2.01 17.49 9.78
C VAL A 149 1.55 16.05 9.67
N ALA A 150 2.17 15.27 8.78
CA ALA A 150 2.02 13.84 8.70
C ALA A 150 3.25 13.15 9.31
N LYS A 151 3.03 12.16 10.19
CA LYS A 151 4.10 11.30 10.69
C LYS A 151 3.90 9.88 10.23
N PHE A 152 4.94 9.36 9.61
CA PHE A 152 4.98 8.00 9.10
C PHE A 152 6.40 7.45 9.20
N ASP A 153 6.54 6.22 9.73
CA ASP A 153 7.83 5.53 9.89
C ASP A 153 8.92 6.43 10.52
N GLY A 154 8.56 7.12 11.61
CA GLY A 154 9.46 8.02 12.35
C GLY A 154 9.85 9.33 11.63
N ARG A 155 9.44 9.55 10.38
CA ARG A 155 9.61 10.81 9.66
C ARG A 155 8.41 11.72 9.81
N GLU A 156 8.66 13.03 9.74
CA GLU A 156 7.64 14.07 9.79
C GLU A 156 7.70 14.87 8.50
N ILE A 157 6.55 15.01 7.88
CA ILE A 157 6.31 15.79 6.68
C ILE A 157 5.43 16.96 7.10
N SER A 158 5.92 18.19 6.92
CA SER A 158 5.23 19.41 7.29
C SER A 158 4.87 20.20 6.05
N ILE A 159 3.59 20.52 5.89
CA ILE A 159 3.02 21.11 4.70
C ILE A 159 2.37 22.43 5.07
N ASP A 160 2.66 23.48 4.30
CA ASP A 160 1.92 24.74 4.37
C ASP A 160 0.61 24.60 3.57
N PRO A 161 -0.57 24.64 4.20
CA PRO A 161 -1.82 24.58 3.46
C PRO A 161 -2.07 25.83 2.61
N TYR A 162 -1.37 26.94 2.85
CA TYR A 162 -1.61 28.23 2.21
C TYR A 162 -0.57 28.61 1.15
N ASP A 163 0.46 27.79 0.93
CA ASP A 163 1.46 28.06 -0.11
C ASP A 163 0.82 27.87 -1.50
N GLN A 164 0.62 28.99 -2.21
CA GLN A 164 0.02 29.03 -3.55
C GLN A 164 0.92 28.42 -4.63
N VAL A 165 2.22 28.35 -4.34
CA VAL A 165 3.13 27.49 -5.07
C VAL A 165 3.25 26.27 -4.19
N MET A 166 2.32 25.32 -4.29
CA MET A 166 2.65 23.96 -3.88
C MET A 166 3.94 23.64 -4.62
N LYS A 167 5.07 23.78 -3.92
CA LYS A 167 6.33 23.23 -4.37
C LYS A 167 6.00 21.77 -4.35
N SER A 168 5.71 21.23 -5.54
CA SER A 168 5.64 19.81 -5.76
C SER A 168 6.73 19.19 -4.88
N PHE A 169 6.35 18.22 -4.04
CA PHE A 169 7.26 17.26 -3.38
C PHE A 169 7.55 17.37 -1.87
N ASP A 170 6.97 18.29 -1.10
CA ASP A 170 7.13 18.18 0.37
C ASP A 170 6.22 17.06 0.95
N GLY A 171 5.02 16.87 0.37
CA GLY A 171 4.02 15.89 0.78
C GLY A 171 3.99 14.56 0.00
N ASP A 172 4.71 14.49 -1.11
CA ASP A 172 4.66 13.37 -2.06
C ASP A 172 6.00 12.65 -2.11
N VAL A 173 6.02 11.45 -1.54
CA VAL A 173 7.23 10.63 -1.50
C VAL A 173 7.62 10.08 -2.88
N TYR A 174 6.70 10.05 -3.84
CA TYR A 174 6.90 9.51 -5.18
C TYR A 174 7.15 10.57 -6.25
N GLU A 175 7.17 11.83 -5.83
CA GLU A 175 7.36 12.95 -6.73
C GLU A 175 6.38 12.97 -7.94
N GLY A 176 5.12 12.59 -7.71
CA GLY A 176 4.05 12.59 -8.70
C GLY A 176 4.07 11.40 -9.65
N ALA A 177 5.13 10.58 -9.62
CA ALA A 177 5.26 9.37 -10.42
C ALA A 177 4.97 8.15 -9.54
N LEU A 178 3.69 7.78 -9.44
CA LEU A 178 3.31 6.55 -8.75
C LEU A 178 4.04 5.36 -9.38
N PRO A 179 4.57 4.43 -8.56
CA PRO A 179 5.36 3.33 -9.08
C PRO A 179 4.48 2.38 -9.89
N HIS A 180 4.96 1.99 -11.07
CA HIS A 180 4.27 1.04 -11.93
C HIS A 180 4.74 -0.39 -11.70
N LEU A 181 3.81 -1.33 -11.86
CA LEU A 181 4.12 -2.76 -11.83
C LEU A 181 4.32 -3.29 -13.25
N THR A 182 5.51 -3.84 -13.52
CA THR A 182 5.80 -4.53 -14.77
C THR A 182 5.73 -6.04 -14.58
N ASP A 183 4.98 -6.74 -15.44
CA ASP A 183 4.86 -8.20 -15.44
C ASP A 183 5.58 -8.83 -16.64
N HIS A 184 6.39 -9.86 -16.37
CA HIS A 184 7.16 -10.61 -17.35
C HIS A 184 6.89 -12.11 -17.22
N HIS A 185 6.33 -12.70 -18.28
CA HIS A 185 6.14 -14.14 -18.38
C HIS A 185 7.28 -14.81 -19.17
N CYS A 186 7.80 -15.89 -18.61
CA CYS A 186 8.78 -16.76 -19.25
C CYS A 186 8.08 -18.02 -19.80
N ALA A 187 8.16 -18.24 -21.12
CA ALA A 187 7.68 -19.49 -21.70
C ALA A 187 8.42 -20.71 -21.12
N PRO A 188 7.74 -21.84 -20.88
CA PRO A 188 8.38 -23.06 -20.41
C PRO A 188 9.38 -23.59 -21.44
N TYR A 189 10.39 -24.31 -20.97
CA TYR A 189 11.24 -25.14 -21.82
C TYR A 189 10.52 -26.45 -22.16
N GLN A 190 10.62 -26.90 -23.40
CA GLN A 190 10.08 -28.19 -23.84
C GLN A 190 11.17 -29.01 -24.53
N GLY A 191 11.40 -30.22 -24.05
CA GLY A 191 12.32 -31.18 -24.69
C GLY A 191 13.78 -30.72 -24.74
N VAL A 192 14.24 -29.95 -23.74
CA VAL A 192 15.63 -29.48 -23.71
C VAL A 192 16.54 -30.66 -23.38
N ARG A 193 17.48 -30.96 -24.28
CA ARG A 193 18.45 -32.04 -24.05
C ARG A 193 19.26 -31.78 -22.79
N ALA A 194 19.06 -32.64 -21.80
CA ALA A 194 19.92 -32.80 -20.65
C ALA A 194 21.01 -33.85 -20.96
N SER A 195 21.92 -34.07 -20.00
CA SER A 195 22.95 -35.09 -20.15
C SER A 195 22.36 -36.50 -20.29
N GLN A 196 23.12 -37.42 -20.89
CA GLN A 196 22.80 -38.86 -20.92
C GLN A 196 21.49 -39.22 -21.64
N GLY A 197 21.10 -38.45 -22.67
CA GLY A 197 19.92 -38.74 -23.50
C GLY A 197 18.58 -38.39 -22.84
N ALA A 198 18.60 -37.78 -21.66
CA ALA A 198 17.41 -37.23 -21.04
C ALA A 198 17.02 -35.88 -21.66
N GLU A 199 15.74 -35.58 -21.61
CA GLU A 199 15.14 -34.31 -21.98
C GLU A 199 14.44 -33.71 -20.75
N PHE A 200 14.54 -32.40 -20.58
CA PHE A 200 13.89 -31.62 -19.54
C PHE A 200 12.76 -30.79 -20.15
N SER A 201 11.62 -30.78 -19.46
CA SER A 201 10.49 -29.91 -19.78
C SER A 201 9.98 -29.24 -18.50
N GLY A 202 9.74 -27.93 -18.57
CA GLY A 202 9.29 -27.10 -17.45
C GLY A 202 10.05 -25.77 -17.36
N GLY A 203 10.04 -25.14 -16.18
CA GLY A 203 10.69 -23.86 -15.94
C GLY A 203 9.94 -22.67 -16.53
N GLU A 204 8.60 -22.77 -16.61
CA GLU A 204 7.72 -21.60 -16.70
C GLU A 204 8.03 -20.64 -15.54
N CYS A 205 8.03 -19.33 -15.80
CA CYS A 205 8.09 -18.34 -14.73
C CYS A 205 7.23 -17.11 -15.01
N GLN A 206 6.89 -16.39 -13.94
CA GLN A 206 6.32 -15.06 -13.95
C GLN A 206 7.15 -14.18 -13.02
N VAL A 207 7.44 -12.96 -13.45
CA VAL A 207 8.21 -11.99 -12.69
C VAL A 207 7.47 -10.66 -12.72
N GLU A 208 6.97 -10.25 -11.57
CA GLU A 208 6.32 -8.96 -11.35
C GLU A 208 7.33 -8.04 -10.64
N VAL A 209 7.69 -6.91 -11.25
CA VAL A 209 8.67 -5.96 -10.71
C VAL A 209 8.05 -4.57 -10.59
N LEU A 210 8.07 -4.04 -9.38
CA LEU A 210 7.64 -2.67 -9.12
C LEU A 210 8.79 -1.71 -9.44
N ASP A 211 8.45 -0.53 -9.99
CA ASP A 211 9.38 0.58 -10.15
C ASP A 211 10.15 0.90 -8.86
N PRO A 212 11.34 1.52 -8.96
CA PRO A 212 12.14 1.82 -7.79
C PRO A 212 11.40 2.77 -6.85
N VAL A 213 11.15 2.32 -5.62
CA VAL A 213 10.45 3.06 -4.58
C VAL A 213 11.42 3.56 -3.52
N PRO A 214 11.18 4.74 -2.92
CA PRO A 214 12.05 5.26 -1.86
C PRO A 214 11.84 4.55 -0.51
N TRP A 215 10.76 3.78 -0.36
CA TRP A 215 10.38 3.14 0.89
C TRP A 215 9.75 1.76 0.64
N PHE A 216 10.14 0.78 1.45
CA PHE A 216 9.50 -0.52 1.51
C PHE A 216 9.72 -1.14 2.89
N GLN A 217 8.64 -1.65 3.50
CA GLN A 217 8.69 -2.34 4.79
C GLN A 217 7.98 -3.69 4.73
N PRO A 218 8.69 -4.81 4.82
CA PRO A 218 8.11 -6.09 5.21
C PRO A 218 7.98 -6.17 6.74
N ALA A 219 7.09 -7.02 7.25
CA ALA A 219 6.87 -7.23 8.68
C ALA A 219 8.20 -7.47 9.43
N GLY A 220 8.60 -6.50 10.26
CA GLY A 220 9.78 -6.57 11.12
C GLY A 220 11.14 -6.19 10.49
N SER A 221 11.25 -5.85 9.20
CA SER A 221 12.55 -5.40 8.63
C SER A 221 12.54 -4.72 7.25
N THR A 222 12.35 -3.40 7.21
CA THR A 222 13.08 -2.32 6.45
C THR A 222 12.15 -1.13 6.20
N GLY A 223 12.67 0.04 5.83
CA GLY A 223 11.91 1.29 5.70
C GLY A 223 12.46 2.10 4.54
N TRP A 224 12.88 3.34 4.81
CA TRP A 224 13.45 4.18 3.75
C TRP A 224 14.75 3.62 3.17
N ALA A 225 14.88 3.72 1.85
CA ALA A 225 16.14 3.50 1.18
C ALA A 225 17.17 4.54 1.66
N PRO A 226 18.45 4.18 1.79
CA PRO A 226 19.47 5.14 2.12
C PRO A 226 19.58 6.23 1.03
N ARG A 227 20.07 7.41 1.39
CA ARG A 227 20.27 8.51 0.44
C ARG A 227 21.06 8.06 -0.79
N GLY A 228 20.62 8.44 -1.99
CA GLY A 228 21.26 8.05 -3.26
C GLY A 228 20.83 6.66 -3.76
N SER A 229 19.76 6.08 -3.23
CA SER A 229 19.26 4.78 -3.65
C SER A 229 17.76 4.61 -3.44
N LYS A 230 17.18 3.73 -4.25
CA LYS A 230 15.80 3.25 -4.15
C LYS A 230 15.76 1.74 -3.94
N TRP A 231 14.60 1.24 -3.52
CA TRP A 231 14.27 -0.17 -3.42
C TRP A 231 13.58 -0.64 -4.69
N VAL A 232 13.97 -1.80 -5.21
CA VAL A 232 13.22 -2.51 -6.25
C VAL A 232 12.66 -3.77 -5.63
N LEU A 233 11.34 -3.95 -5.75
CA LEU A 233 10.63 -5.13 -5.27
C LEU A 233 10.26 -6.01 -6.45
N ALA A 234 10.70 -7.27 -6.42
CA ALA A 234 10.35 -8.26 -7.43
C ALA A 234 9.66 -9.47 -6.79
N ARG A 235 8.50 -9.85 -7.31
CA ARG A 235 7.87 -11.13 -7.03
C ARG A 235 8.19 -12.09 -8.17
N VAL A 236 8.87 -13.19 -7.85
CA VAL A 236 9.29 -14.20 -8.82
C VAL A 236 8.58 -15.51 -8.52
N THR A 237 7.78 -15.96 -9.48
CA THR A 237 7.06 -17.22 -9.47
C THR A 237 7.72 -18.16 -10.48
N VAL A 238 8.18 -19.33 -10.06
CA VAL A 238 8.86 -20.30 -10.94
C VAL A 238 8.29 -21.70 -10.76
N GLU A 239 8.06 -22.39 -11.88
CA GLU A 239 7.63 -23.80 -11.89
C GLU A 239 8.72 -24.68 -11.26
N ILE A 240 8.36 -25.46 -10.25
CA ILE A 240 9.31 -26.35 -9.55
C ILE A 240 9.09 -27.83 -9.85
N ASN A 241 7.96 -28.21 -10.45
CA ASN A 241 7.64 -29.60 -10.78
C ASN A 241 7.81 -29.94 -12.27
N GLY A 242 8.81 -29.33 -12.93
CA GLY A 242 9.24 -29.76 -14.26
C GLY A 242 9.60 -31.26 -14.27
N TYR A 243 9.73 -31.88 -15.43
CA TYR A 243 9.95 -33.32 -15.53
C TYR A 243 11.09 -33.69 -16.47
N PHE A 244 11.67 -34.87 -16.22
CA PHE A 244 12.67 -35.47 -17.07
C PHE A 244 12.15 -36.76 -17.70
N SER A 245 12.37 -36.90 -18.99
CA SER A 245 12.06 -38.10 -19.77
C SER A 245 13.21 -38.46 -20.69
N GLY A 246 13.20 -39.65 -21.27
CA GLY A 246 14.16 -40.03 -22.31
C GLY A 246 14.58 -41.48 -22.22
N ASP A 247 15.24 -41.94 -23.28
CA ASP A 247 15.66 -43.33 -23.40
C ASP A 247 16.99 -43.60 -22.69
N HIS A 248 17.05 -44.71 -21.97
CA HIS A 248 18.27 -45.28 -21.44
C HIS A 248 18.35 -46.75 -21.87
N GLN A 249 19.41 -47.11 -22.60
CA GLN A 249 19.63 -48.48 -23.12
C GLN A 249 18.43 -49.05 -23.92
N GLY A 250 17.73 -48.19 -24.66
CA GLY A 250 16.57 -48.59 -25.48
C GLY A 250 15.26 -48.76 -24.70
N GLN A 251 15.23 -48.39 -23.42
CA GLN A 251 14.02 -48.32 -22.60
C GLN A 251 13.71 -46.87 -22.23
N TYR A 252 12.43 -46.50 -22.28
CA TYR A 252 11.97 -45.19 -21.84
C TYR A 252 12.02 -45.10 -20.31
N VAL A 253 12.72 -44.10 -19.78
CA VAL A 253 12.86 -43.90 -18.33
C VAL A 253 12.26 -42.56 -17.93
N ARG A 254 11.25 -42.62 -17.06
CA ARG A 254 10.73 -41.46 -16.33
C ARG A 254 11.53 -41.25 -15.05
N ARG A 255 11.72 -39.98 -14.68
CA ARG A 255 12.45 -39.59 -13.48
C ARG A 255 11.61 -38.65 -12.64
N GLU A 256 11.60 -38.87 -11.34
CA GLU A 256 11.08 -37.92 -10.35
C GLU A 256 11.98 -36.69 -10.32
N THR A 257 11.38 -35.52 -10.16
CA THR A 257 12.12 -34.25 -10.16
C THR A 257 12.27 -33.72 -8.75
N GLU A 258 13.52 -33.48 -8.38
CA GLU A 258 13.90 -32.63 -7.27
C GLU A 258 14.34 -31.26 -7.80
N TYR A 259 14.24 -30.21 -6.97
CA TYR A 259 14.75 -28.88 -7.30
C TYR A 259 15.61 -28.34 -6.15
N GLY A 260 16.65 -27.59 -6.50
CA GLY A 260 17.52 -26.90 -5.54
C GLY A 260 16.98 -25.53 -5.15
N GLU A 261 17.65 -24.85 -4.22
CA GLU A 261 17.29 -23.47 -3.86
C GLU A 261 17.52 -22.53 -5.07
N PRO A 262 16.51 -21.73 -5.47
CA PRO A 262 16.68 -20.75 -6.53
C PRO A 262 17.64 -19.64 -6.12
N THR A 263 18.36 -19.08 -7.09
CA THR A 263 19.26 -17.94 -6.89
C THR A 263 18.87 -16.79 -7.79
N TYR A 264 18.94 -15.59 -7.24
CA TYR A 264 18.48 -14.37 -7.89
C TYR A 264 19.55 -13.28 -7.83
N THR A 265 19.74 -12.55 -8.91
CA THR A 265 20.57 -11.34 -8.92
C THR A 265 19.96 -10.25 -9.79
N LEU A 266 20.04 -8.99 -9.36
CA LEU A 266 19.76 -7.81 -10.16
C LEU A 266 21.09 -7.13 -10.50
N ASP A 267 21.46 -7.09 -11.78
CA ASP A 267 22.79 -6.64 -12.25
C ASP A 267 23.96 -7.26 -11.52
N GLY A 268 23.85 -8.56 -11.25
CA GLY A 268 24.87 -9.35 -10.56
C GLY A 268 24.93 -9.15 -9.04
N LYS A 269 24.06 -8.31 -8.46
CA LYS A 269 23.93 -8.14 -7.01
C LYS A 269 22.85 -9.05 -6.46
N ALA A 270 23.14 -9.74 -5.36
CA ALA A 270 22.17 -10.54 -4.62
C ALA A 270 21.08 -9.64 -3.98
N PRO A 271 19.87 -10.17 -3.73
CA PRO A 271 18.84 -9.44 -3.00
C PRO A 271 19.33 -9.06 -1.60
N ARG A 272 18.89 -7.89 -1.12
CA ARG A 272 19.12 -7.43 0.25
C ARG A 272 18.30 -8.21 1.26
N ALA A 273 17.10 -8.60 0.86
CA ALA A 273 16.23 -9.46 1.63
C ALA A 273 15.42 -10.33 0.66
N MET A 274 15.11 -11.53 1.12
CA MET A 274 14.21 -12.47 0.48
C MET A 274 13.18 -12.85 1.53
N PHE A 275 11.90 -12.75 1.19
CA PHE A 275 10.82 -12.98 2.15
C PHE A 275 10.24 -14.36 1.93
N ASP A 276 10.55 -15.25 2.87
CA ASP A 276 10.26 -16.68 2.74
C ASP A 276 9.04 -17.18 3.55
N GLY A 277 8.42 -16.34 4.38
CA GLY A 277 7.27 -16.69 5.23
C GLY A 277 6.07 -15.77 4.97
N ASP A 278 4.83 -16.29 5.15
CA ASP A 278 3.50 -15.71 4.81
C ASP A 278 3.32 -15.14 3.37
N PHE A 279 4.41 -14.86 2.68
CA PHE A 279 4.52 -14.36 1.32
C PHE A 279 5.02 -15.42 0.31
N ASN A 280 5.63 -16.51 0.80
CA ASN A 280 5.90 -17.69 -0.02
C ASN A 280 4.62 -18.50 -0.18
N GLN A 281 4.12 -18.55 -1.41
CA GLN A 281 2.95 -19.35 -1.75
C GLN A 281 3.38 -20.43 -2.72
N ILE A 282 3.35 -21.67 -2.23
CA ILE A 282 3.36 -22.83 -3.12
C ILE A 282 1.94 -22.95 -3.66
N GLN A 283 1.78 -22.62 -4.94
CA GLN A 283 0.48 -22.70 -5.62
C GLN A 283 0.54 -23.78 -6.68
N SER A 284 -0.57 -24.51 -6.84
CA SER A 284 -0.76 -25.44 -7.96
C SER A 284 -1.76 -24.84 -8.96
N ARG A 285 -1.38 -24.74 -10.24
CA ARG A 285 -2.34 -24.46 -11.32
C ARG A 285 -3.20 -25.70 -11.51
N THR A 286 -4.52 -25.55 -11.31
CA THR A 286 -5.46 -26.69 -11.28
C THR A 286 -5.58 -27.39 -12.63
N ASP A 287 -5.40 -26.67 -13.74
CA ASP A 287 -5.62 -27.20 -15.09
C ASP A 287 -4.58 -28.25 -15.50
N ASP A 288 -3.34 -28.12 -15.04
CA ASP A 288 -2.23 -29.00 -15.41
C ASP A 288 -1.39 -29.50 -14.22
N MET A 289 -1.83 -29.19 -12.99
CA MET A 289 -1.15 -29.54 -11.75
C MET A 289 0.28 -28.97 -11.65
N THR A 290 0.61 -27.91 -12.40
CA THR A 290 1.90 -27.23 -12.30
C THR A 290 2.04 -26.57 -10.93
N VAL A 291 3.16 -26.81 -10.26
CA VAL A 291 3.46 -26.30 -8.92
C VAL A 291 4.50 -25.20 -9.04
N TYR A 292 4.23 -24.05 -8.43
CA TYR A 292 5.12 -22.90 -8.43
C TYR A 292 5.71 -22.64 -7.05
N ASP A 293 6.97 -22.21 -7.03
CA ASP A 293 7.59 -21.52 -5.89
C ASP A 293 7.55 -20.01 -6.16
N THR A 294 7.01 -19.25 -5.21
CA THR A 294 6.85 -17.79 -5.30
C THR A 294 7.73 -17.15 -4.24
N ARG A 295 8.65 -16.26 -4.65
CA ARG A 295 9.55 -15.52 -3.75
C ARG A 295 9.41 -14.02 -3.95
N TRP A 296 9.50 -13.26 -2.86
CA TRP A 296 9.60 -11.80 -2.91
C TRP A 296 11.03 -11.37 -2.62
N LEU A 297 11.56 -10.52 -3.48
CA LEU A 297 12.96 -10.13 -3.51
C LEU A 297 13.06 -8.62 -3.40
N LEU A 298 13.86 -8.14 -2.44
CA LEU A 298 14.16 -6.73 -2.27
C LEU A 298 15.58 -6.43 -2.75
N PHE A 299 15.71 -5.57 -3.74
CA PHE A 299 16.99 -5.10 -4.26
C PHE A 299 17.19 -3.62 -3.95
N ARG A 300 18.46 -3.22 -3.82
CA ARG A 300 18.84 -1.81 -3.72
C ARG A 300 19.50 -1.36 -5.02
N VAL A 301 18.95 -0.32 -5.62
CA VAL A 301 19.46 0.30 -6.85
C VAL A 301 19.84 1.76 -6.60
N ALA A 302 20.55 2.40 -7.54
CA ALA A 302 20.83 3.83 -7.44
C ALA A 302 19.57 4.65 -7.79
N ASP A 303 19.49 5.90 -7.36
CA ASP A 303 18.30 6.75 -7.60
C ASP A 303 18.05 7.01 -9.10
N ASP A 304 19.10 6.96 -9.91
CA ASP A 304 19.14 7.20 -11.35
C ASP A 304 19.14 5.89 -12.17
N THR A 305 18.72 4.78 -11.57
CA THR A 305 18.62 3.49 -12.29
C THR A 305 17.33 3.45 -13.11
N ASP A 306 17.46 3.48 -14.43
CA ASP A 306 16.34 3.41 -15.38
C ASP A 306 16.08 1.99 -15.91
N ASP A 307 17.07 1.10 -15.83
CA ASP A 307 16.95 -0.30 -16.22
C ASP A 307 17.84 -1.22 -15.37
N ALA A 308 17.51 -2.52 -15.37
CA ALA A 308 18.31 -3.55 -14.72
C ALA A 308 18.01 -4.94 -15.30
N THR A 309 18.97 -5.87 -15.26
CA THR A 309 18.74 -7.26 -15.64
C THR A 309 18.57 -8.15 -14.40
N LEU A 310 17.36 -8.68 -14.19
CA LEU A 310 17.10 -9.73 -13.22
C LEU A 310 17.52 -11.08 -13.80
N ARG A 311 18.34 -11.83 -13.06
CA ARG A 311 18.75 -13.19 -13.42
C ARG A 311 18.26 -14.19 -12.38
N LEU A 312 17.57 -15.21 -12.85
CA LEU A 312 17.14 -16.39 -12.08
C LEU A 312 17.98 -17.59 -12.51
N ARG A 313 18.45 -18.35 -11.54
CA ARG A 313 19.06 -19.66 -11.74
C ARG A 313 18.48 -20.67 -10.76
N LEU A 314 18.01 -21.80 -11.29
CA LEU A 314 17.43 -22.91 -10.54
C LEU A 314 17.94 -24.23 -11.12
N THR A 315 18.32 -25.17 -10.25
CA THR A 315 18.79 -26.49 -10.67
C THR A 315 17.71 -27.52 -10.39
N TYR A 316 17.37 -28.31 -11.40
CA TYR A 316 16.50 -29.47 -11.31
C TYR A 316 17.36 -30.72 -11.41
N SER A 317 16.94 -31.74 -10.68
CA SER A 317 17.57 -33.05 -10.71
C SER A 317 16.52 -34.12 -10.96
N GLY A 318 16.72 -34.91 -12.00
CA GLY A 318 15.91 -36.07 -12.33
C GLY A 318 16.48 -37.33 -11.71
N VAL A 319 15.73 -37.96 -10.80
CA VAL A 319 16.04 -39.25 -10.16
C VAL A 319 15.19 -40.34 -10.80
N PRO A 320 15.77 -41.44 -11.32
CA PRO A 320 14.98 -42.55 -11.88
C PRO A 320 13.97 -43.12 -10.89
N GLU A 321 12.71 -43.25 -11.31
CA GLU A 321 11.64 -43.84 -10.50
C GLU A 321 11.95 -45.31 -10.14
N ASP A 322 12.48 -46.07 -11.11
CA ASP A 322 12.94 -47.44 -10.88
C ASP A 322 14.46 -47.47 -10.69
N SER A 323 14.88 -47.62 -9.44
CA SER A 323 16.29 -47.83 -9.07
C SER A 323 16.94 -49.07 -9.72
N GLY A 324 16.14 -50.04 -10.19
CA GLY A 324 16.60 -51.22 -10.92
C GLY A 324 16.89 -50.98 -12.40
N SER A 325 16.50 -49.84 -12.95
CA SER A 325 16.70 -49.49 -14.37
C SER A 325 18.17 -49.21 -14.75
N GLY A 326 19.04 -48.99 -13.75
CA GLY A 326 20.44 -48.62 -13.98
C GLY A 326 20.64 -47.22 -14.59
N ALA A 327 19.56 -46.46 -14.80
CA ALA A 327 19.65 -45.11 -15.33
C ALA A 327 20.33 -44.16 -14.32
N PRO A 328 21.17 -43.22 -14.77
CA PRO A 328 21.80 -42.25 -13.88
C PRO A 328 20.84 -41.12 -13.50
N ARG A 329 21.12 -40.48 -12.36
CA ARG A 329 20.60 -39.14 -12.04
C ARG A 329 21.09 -38.14 -13.10
N VAL A 330 20.23 -37.22 -13.49
CA VAL A 330 20.53 -36.14 -14.45
C VAL A 330 20.22 -34.79 -13.83
N ASP A 331 20.98 -33.76 -14.19
CA ASP A 331 20.74 -32.40 -13.71
C ASP A 331 20.50 -31.47 -14.90
N TYR A 332 19.64 -30.48 -14.68
CA TYR A 332 19.43 -29.36 -15.59
C TYR A 332 19.40 -28.05 -14.81
N THR A 333 20.15 -27.05 -15.27
CA THR A 333 20.12 -25.71 -14.66
C THR A 333 19.34 -24.77 -15.55
N LEU A 334 18.16 -24.38 -15.09
CA LEU A 334 17.40 -23.26 -15.62
C LEU A 334 18.17 -21.96 -15.41
N LYS A 335 18.29 -21.18 -16.48
CA LYS A 335 18.84 -19.82 -16.46
C LYS A 335 17.88 -18.90 -17.20
N ARG A 336 17.46 -17.82 -16.54
CA ARG A 336 16.64 -16.76 -17.11
C ARG A 336 17.34 -15.42 -16.88
N ALA A 337 17.26 -14.56 -17.89
CA ALA A 337 17.65 -13.16 -17.80
C ALA A 337 16.46 -12.35 -18.32
N ILE A 338 16.02 -11.39 -17.52
CA ILE A 338 14.85 -10.56 -17.77
C ILE A 338 15.32 -9.13 -17.64
N ASP A 339 15.26 -8.38 -18.73
CA ASP A 339 15.57 -6.97 -18.74
C ASP A 339 14.33 -6.20 -18.28
N VAL A 340 14.49 -5.48 -17.17
CA VAL A 340 13.45 -4.68 -16.54
C VAL A 340 13.75 -3.21 -16.84
N ARG A 341 12.72 -2.47 -17.25
CA ARG A 341 12.80 -1.01 -17.44
C ARG A 341 11.90 -0.35 -16.43
N PHE A 342 12.43 0.67 -15.78
CA PHE A 342 11.73 1.49 -14.82
C PHE A 342 11.18 2.74 -15.49
N THR A 343 10.07 3.26 -15.00
CA THR A 343 9.38 4.42 -15.61
C THR A 343 9.60 5.75 -14.92
#